data_AF-A0A2G9RGP4-F1
#
_entry.id   AF-A0A2G9RGP4-F1
#
_cell.length_a   1.000
_cell.length_b   1.000
_cell.length_c   1.000
_cell.angle_alpha   90.00
_cell.angle_beta   90.00
_cell.angle_gamma   90.00
#
_symmetry.space_group_name_H-M   'P 1'
#
loop_
_entity.id
_entity.type
_entity.pdbx_description
1 polymer ?
#
loop_
_entity_poly.entity_id
_entity_poly.type
_entity_poly.pdbx_seq_one_letter_code
_entity_poly.pdbx_strand_id
1 'polypeptide(L)'
;LWKCYITSYDLIRDVYILLALPVCVFQTSLVRIICLFQKYRTIKEGSGVACFSHTLLQDIQDRGRGAVLGLWECLYAVKKDHPHPNLLAVLDEIRQKGEDLVDQILLDEFGHCLTLELKGIQEEHKHHLMQKTETLLEHRPPGTTQEPQRFLINERYVNLIVVSTDQFRHRPQNELIQTGVKHEEFLKKTQTGLEHISPKKLFCWNQQSQCVPHAVMVSGVPGIGKTTLMQKFVYDWVNVKHYQRFAFVFFFKFRDLNRMEKVNIEEMILHQYPYLEGRIGDIFQQPGRLLFIFDGLDESIHQMDFKSSRPFANKTISGEIVISLVRQSLLKVCSVLITSRPTRLASVDTSDFQRIAEIMGFLH
;
A
#
# COMPACT_ATOMS: atom_id res chain seq x y z
N LEU A 1 7.45 15.22 -17.25
CA LEU A 1 6.97 15.06 -15.86
C LEU A 1 5.55 14.48 -15.79
N TRP A 2 4.51 15.26 -16.09
CA TRP A 2 3.12 14.81 -15.88
C TRP A 2 2.63 13.69 -16.80
N LYS A 3 3.18 13.59 -18.03
CA LYS A 3 2.90 12.47 -18.95
C LYS A 3 3.25 11.12 -18.32
N CYS A 4 4.39 11.03 -17.63
CA CYS A 4 4.83 9.84 -16.88
C CYS A 4 3.95 9.58 -15.64
N TYR A 5 3.53 10.63 -14.92
CA TYR A 5 2.68 10.48 -13.74
C TYR A 5 1.28 9.98 -14.06
N ILE A 6 0.70 10.47 -15.16
CA ILE A 6 -0.58 9.99 -15.68
C ILE A 6 -0.51 8.51 -16.11
N THR A 7 0.53 8.13 -16.85
CA THR A 7 0.65 6.78 -17.46
C THR A 7 1.08 5.72 -16.46
N SER A 8 1.98 6.04 -15.53
CA SER A 8 2.59 5.05 -14.66
C SER A 8 1.87 4.86 -13.33
N TYR A 9 1.19 5.90 -12.81
CA TYR A 9 0.35 5.79 -11.60
C TYR A 9 -1.12 5.54 -11.91
N ASP A 10 -1.46 5.32 -13.18
CA ASP A 10 -2.82 5.01 -13.59
C ASP A 10 -3.80 6.04 -13.00
N LEU A 11 -3.45 7.33 -13.13
CA LEU A 11 -3.99 8.40 -12.29
C LEU A 11 -5.51 8.45 -12.37
N ILE A 12 -6.10 8.17 -13.54
CA ILE A 12 -7.57 8.12 -13.72
C ILE A 12 -8.19 6.79 -13.24
N ARG A 13 -7.42 5.69 -13.20
CA ARG A 13 -7.87 4.43 -12.57
C ARG A 13 -7.97 4.57 -11.05
N ASP A 14 -7.04 5.32 -10.47
CA ASP A 14 -7.01 5.63 -9.03
C ASP A 14 -7.88 6.86 -8.66
N VAL A 15 -8.18 7.72 -9.64
CA VAL A 15 -9.13 8.84 -9.52
C VAL A 15 -10.52 8.34 -9.92
N TYR A 16 -11.14 7.62 -8.99
CA TYR A 16 -12.58 7.28 -8.98
C TYR A 16 -13.51 8.50 -9.13
N ILE A 17 -12.96 9.71 -9.05
CA ILE A 17 -13.66 11.00 -9.05
C ILE A 17 -14.30 11.28 -10.39
N LEU A 18 -13.62 11.00 -11.50
CA LEU A 18 -14.25 11.13 -12.82
C LEU A 18 -15.43 10.15 -12.99
N LEU A 19 -15.47 9.08 -12.20
CA LEU A 19 -16.58 8.13 -12.20
C LEU A 19 -17.69 8.49 -11.20
N ALA A 20 -17.37 9.23 -10.13
CA ALA A 20 -18.29 9.67 -9.09
C ALA A 20 -18.85 11.09 -9.31
N LEU A 21 -18.27 11.88 -10.20
CA LEU A 21 -18.80 13.19 -10.55
C LEU A 21 -20.14 13.06 -11.28
N PRO A 22 -21.16 13.86 -10.91
CA PRO A 22 -22.41 13.92 -11.63
C PRO A 22 -22.17 14.15 -13.12
N VAL A 23 -22.94 13.47 -13.97
CA VAL A 23 -22.84 13.57 -15.44
C VAL A 23 -22.91 15.02 -15.95
N CYS A 24 -23.62 15.90 -15.25
CA CYS A 24 -23.70 17.33 -15.55
C CYS A 24 -22.37 18.09 -15.38
N VAL A 25 -21.43 17.62 -14.54
CA VAL A 25 -20.09 18.22 -14.40
C VAL A 25 -19.26 18.04 -15.69
N PHE A 26 -19.47 16.92 -16.39
CA PHE A 26 -18.87 16.66 -17.70
C PHE A 26 -19.44 17.56 -18.81
N GLN A 27 -20.70 18.02 -18.67
CA GLN A 27 -21.37 18.87 -19.64
C GLN A 27 -20.95 20.34 -19.60
N THR A 28 -20.32 20.81 -18.51
CA THR A 28 -19.93 22.22 -18.38
C THR A 28 -18.43 22.44 -18.46
N SER A 29 -17.62 21.49 -17.96
CA SER A 29 -16.16 21.67 -17.83
C SER A 29 -15.37 20.99 -18.96
N LEU A 30 -15.78 19.79 -19.41
CA LEU A 30 -15.03 18.96 -20.37
C LEU A 30 -15.44 19.13 -21.84
N VAL A 31 -16.48 19.92 -22.13
CA VAL A 31 -17.02 20.11 -23.48
C VAL A 31 -16.00 20.67 -24.47
N ARG A 32 -14.98 21.42 -24.00
CA ARG A 32 -13.91 21.93 -24.86
C ARG A 32 -12.83 20.89 -25.20
N ILE A 33 -12.73 19.79 -24.46
CA ILE A 33 -11.62 18.82 -24.60
C ILE A 33 -12.11 17.51 -25.23
N ILE A 34 -13.39 17.15 -25.05
CA ILE A 34 -13.88 15.81 -25.38
C ILE A 34 -15.27 15.83 -26.02
N CYS A 35 -15.34 15.95 -27.35
CA CYS A 35 -16.56 15.76 -28.14
C CYS A 35 -17.06 14.29 -28.23
N LEU A 36 -16.72 13.43 -27.27
CA LEU A 36 -16.94 11.98 -27.33
C LEU A 36 -17.63 11.45 -26.06
N PHE A 37 -18.45 12.27 -25.40
CA PHE A 37 -19.16 11.92 -24.16
C PHE A 37 -19.86 10.55 -24.21
N GLN A 38 -20.54 10.23 -25.32
CA GLN A 38 -21.19 8.93 -25.50
C GLN A 38 -20.19 7.75 -25.55
N LYS A 39 -19.03 7.90 -26.22
CA LYS A 39 -17.97 6.88 -26.28
C LYS A 39 -17.53 6.47 -24.87
N TYR A 40 -17.24 7.44 -24.02
CA TYR A 40 -16.73 7.17 -22.67
C TYR A 40 -17.81 6.63 -21.73
N ARG A 41 -19.08 7.05 -21.91
CA ARG A 41 -20.20 6.47 -21.17
C ARG A 41 -20.35 4.97 -21.46
N THR A 42 -20.29 4.57 -22.74
CA THR A 42 -20.39 3.16 -23.13
C THR A 42 -19.21 2.33 -22.64
N ILE A 43 -17.98 2.87 -22.66
CA ILE A 43 -16.79 2.18 -22.13
C ILE A 43 -16.90 2.01 -20.61
N LYS A 44 -17.41 3.00 -19.89
CA LYS A 44 -17.66 2.91 -18.45
C LYS A 44 -18.68 1.82 -18.11
N GLU A 45 -19.79 1.76 -18.87
CA GLU A 45 -20.88 0.81 -18.64
C GLU A 45 -20.55 -0.63 -19.10
N GLY A 46 -19.64 -0.82 -20.06
CA GLY A 46 -19.37 -2.14 -20.68
C GLY A 46 -17.98 -2.74 -20.51
N SER A 47 -16.92 -1.95 -20.24
CA SER A 47 -15.51 -2.41 -20.27
C SER A 47 -14.75 -2.21 -18.96
N GLY A 48 -15.42 -1.68 -17.93
CA GLY A 48 -14.85 -1.47 -16.61
C GLY A 48 -13.99 -0.21 -16.46
N VAL A 49 -13.72 0.13 -15.20
CA VAL A 49 -13.08 1.39 -14.77
C VAL A 49 -11.68 1.60 -15.35
N ALA A 50 -10.87 0.54 -15.41
CA ALA A 50 -9.49 0.62 -15.90
C ALA A 50 -9.40 0.85 -17.41
N CYS A 51 -10.33 0.25 -18.18
CA CYS A 51 -10.38 0.47 -19.63
C CYS A 51 -10.79 1.91 -19.95
N PHE A 52 -11.81 2.41 -19.24
CA PHE A 52 -12.23 3.81 -19.33
C PHE A 52 -11.09 4.79 -19.06
N SER A 53 -10.37 4.62 -17.94
CA SER A 53 -9.31 5.53 -17.54
C SER A 53 -8.17 5.56 -18.55
N HIS A 54 -7.73 4.38 -18.99
CA HIS A 54 -6.64 4.25 -19.94
C HIS A 54 -7.00 4.87 -21.31
N THR A 55 -8.18 4.55 -21.85
CA THR A 55 -8.62 5.10 -23.14
C THR A 55 -8.78 6.62 -23.08
N LEU A 56 -9.34 7.17 -22.00
CA LEU A 56 -9.47 8.60 -21.80
C LEU A 56 -8.11 9.30 -21.78
N LEU A 57 -7.14 8.75 -21.06
CA LEU A 57 -5.80 9.30 -20.98
C LEU A 57 -5.07 9.27 -22.33
N GLN A 58 -5.16 8.15 -23.03
CA GLN A 58 -4.57 8.00 -24.35
C GLN A 58 -5.16 9.02 -25.32
N ASP A 59 -6.49 9.15 -25.38
CA ASP A 59 -7.17 10.10 -26.26
C ASP A 59 -6.79 11.57 -25.94
N ILE A 60 -6.61 11.93 -24.66
CA ILE A 60 -6.16 13.27 -24.24
C ILE A 60 -4.70 13.51 -24.64
N GLN A 61 -3.84 12.50 -24.50
CA GLN A 61 -2.44 12.60 -24.90
C GLN A 61 -2.29 12.75 -26.41
N ASP A 62 -3.06 11.98 -27.18
CA ASP A 62 -3.03 11.98 -28.64
C ASP A 62 -3.52 13.32 -29.23
N ARG A 63 -4.41 14.02 -28.53
CA ARG A 63 -4.85 15.39 -28.87
C ARG A 63 -3.83 16.48 -28.57
N GLY A 64 -2.73 16.15 -27.90
CA GLY A 64 -1.60 17.05 -27.66
C GLY A 64 -1.76 18.03 -26.49
N ARG A 65 -0.82 18.98 -26.39
CA ARG A 65 -0.62 19.83 -25.20
C ARG A 65 -1.87 20.64 -24.79
N GLY A 66 -2.64 21.15 -25.74
CA GLY A 66 -3.85 21.93 -25.46
C GLY A 66 -4.92 21.12 -24.72
N ALA A 67 -5.11 19.85 -25.09
CA ALA A 67 -6.05 18.95 -24.42
C ALA A 67 -5.60 18.61 -22.99
N VAL A 68 -4.29 18.43 -22.78
CA VAL A 68 -3.71 18.21 -21.46
C VAL A 68 -3.93 19.43 -20.55
N LEU A 69 -3.69 20.65 -21.04
CA LEU A 69 -3.95 21.89 -20.29
C LEU A 69 -5.44 22.06 -19.98
N GLY A 70 -6.32 21.74 -20.92
CA GLY A 70 -7.75 21.76 -20.66
C GLY A 70 -8.17 20.77 -19.57
N LEU A 71 -7.61 19.55 -19.55
CA LEU A 71 -7.88 18.57 -18.49
C LEU A 71 -7.51 19.16 -17.12
N TRP A 72 -6.40 19.90 -17.04
CA TRP A 72 -5.99 20.57 -15.82
C TRP A 72 -6.95 21.65 -15.35
N GLU A 73 -7.40 22.51 -16.26
CA GLU A 73 -8.41 23.52 -15.95
C GLU A 73 -9.68 22.86 -15.40
N CYS A 74 -10.08 21.71 -15.97
CA CYS A 74 -11.21 20.93 -15.48
C CYS A 74 -10.96 20.37 -14.08
N LEU A 75 -9.82 19.73 -13.82
CA LEU A 75 -9.50 19.18 -12.50
C LEU A 75 -9.42 20.27 -11.44
N TYR A 76 -8.93 21.46 -11.79
CA TYR A 76 -8.90 22.61 -10.91
C TYR A 76 -10.30 23.18 -10.63
N ALA A 77 -11.18 23.26 -11.64
CA ALA A 77 -12.58 23.64 -11.45
C ALA A 77 -13.33 22.64 -10.57
N VAL A 78 -13.16 21.33 -10.84
CA VAL A 78 -13.72 20.25 -10.04
C VAL A 78 -13.25 20.32 -8.59
N LYS A 79 -11.97 20.64 -8.33
CA LYS A 79 -11.47 20.82 -6.96
C LYS A 79 -12.27 21.89 -6.19
N LYS A 80 -12.65 22.98 -6.86
CA LYS A 80 -13.39 24.09 -6.25
C LYS A 80 -14.85 23.75 -6.00
N ASP A 81 -15.49 23.13 -6.99
CA ASP A 81 -16.93 22.91 -6.97
C ASP A 81 -17.32 21.58 -6.30
N HIS A 82 -16.43 20.58 -6.35
CA HIS A 82 -16.64 19.20 -5.87
C HIS A 82 -15.34 18.62 -5.27
N PRO A 83 -14.92 19.08 -4.07
CA PRO A 83 -13.67 18.63 -3.45
C PRO A 83 -13.77 17.17 -3.01
N HIS A 84 -13.11 16.27 -3.74
CA HIS A 84 -13.04 14.85 -3.38
C HIS A 84 -11.62 14.48 -2.87
N PRO A 85 -11.50 13.67 -1.79
CA PRO A 85 -10.22 13.30 -1.17
C PRO A 85 -9.12 12.86 -2.13
N ASN A 86 -9.36 11.89 -3.03
CA ASN A 86 -8.33 11.45 -3.99
C ASN A 86 -7.80 12.58 -4.90
N LEU A 87 -8.63 13.55 -5.30
CA LEU A 87 -8.20 14.65 -6.16
C LEU A 87 -7.36 15.63 -5.35
N LEU A 88 -7.77 15.89 -4.11
CA LEU A 88 -6.99 16.73 -3.21
C LEU A 88 -5.63 16.09 -2.91
N ALA A 89 -5.59 14.78 -2.65
CA ALA A 89 -4.35 14.05 -2.37
C ALA A 89 -3.40 14.06 -3.56
N VAL A 90 -3.90 13.78 -4.76
CA VAL A 90 -3.11 13.81 -6.01
C VAL A 90 -2.60 15.22 -6.30
N LEU A 91 -3.45 16.24 -6.21
CA LEU A 91 -3.04 17.62 -6.48
C LEU A 91 -2.03 18.12 -5.44
N ASP A 92 -2.16 17.71 -4.19
CA ASP A 92 -1.21 18.04 -3.14
C ASP A 92 0.13 17.32 -3.34
N GLU A 93 0.12 16.03 -3.70
CA GLU A 93 1.34 15.29 -4.08
C GLU A 93 2.08 15.96 -5.22
N ILE A 94 1.38 16.33 -6.30
CA ILE A 94 1.99 17.03 -7.44
C ILE A 94 2.56 18.39 -7.02
N ARG A 95 1.83 19.14 -6.18
CA ARG A 95 2.28 20.44 -5.70
C ARG A 95 3.57 20.33 -4.87
N GLN A 96 3.68 19.29 -4.05
CA GLN A 96 4.77 19.13 -3.08
C GLN A 96 5.98 18.37 -3.65
N LYS A 97 5.74 17.46 -4.60
CA LYS A 97 6.76 16.53 -5.12
C LYS A 97 6.92 16.57 -6.63
N GLY A 98 6.23 17.47 -7.35
CA GLY A 98 6.12 17.43 -8.81
C GLY A 98 7.43 17.35 -9.58
N GLU A 99 8.52 17.93 -9.06
CA GLU A 99 9.86 17.84 -9.65
C GLU A 99 10.44 16.42 -9.52
N ASP A 100 10.44 15.86 -8.30
CA ASP A 100 10.95 14.52 -7.99
C ASP A 100 9.99 13.39 -8.37
N LEU A 101 8.74 13.72 -8.69
CA LEU A 101 7.66 12.74 -8.80
C LEU A 101 7.96 11.72 -9.89
N VAL A 102 8.48 12.18 -11.04
CA VAL A 102 8.89 11.31 -12.14
C VAL A 102 9.97 10.33 -11.74
N ASP A 103 10.98 10.80 -11.02
CA ASP A 103 12.06 9.95 -10.57
C ASP A 103 11.54 8.90 -9.60
N GLN A 104 10.61 9.26 -8.72
CA GLN A 104 9.94 8.29 -7.83
C GLN A 104 9.12 7.25 -8.60
N ILE A 105 8.47 7.62 -9.70
CA ILE A 105 7.76 6.67 -10.57
C ILE A 105 8.73 5.70 -11.23
N LEU A 106 9.74 6.25 -11.90
CA LEU A 106 10.72 5.46 -12.64
C LEU A 106 11.44 4.53 -11.68
N LEU A 107 11.72 5.00 -10.47
CA LEU A 107 12.28 4.19 -9.42
C LEU A 107 11.33 3.06 -8.99
N ASP A 108 10.02 3.30 -8.92
CA ASP A 108 9.05 2.27 -8.58
C ASP A 108 8.86 1.19 -9.64
N GLU A 109 9.06 1.58 -10.89
CA GLU A 109 8.89 0.74 -12.07
C GLU A 109 10.17 -0.06 -12.37
N PHE A 110 11.33 0.60 -12.34
CA PHE A 110 12.61 0.02 -12.77
C PHE A 110 13.58 -0.29 -11.62
N GLY A 111 13.34 0.28 -10.44
CA GLY A 111 14.19 0.09 -9.27
C GLY A 111 15.52 0.83 -9.32
N HIS A 112 16.34 0.58 -8.29
CA HIS A 112 17.67 1.18 -8.18
C HIS A 112 18.69 0.45 -9.06
N CYS A 113 19.66 1.19 -9.59
CA CYS A 113 20.89 0.59 -10.10
C CYS A 113 21.69 0.02 -8.92
N LEU A 114 21.83 -1.31 -8.87
CA LEU A 114 22.59 -2.02 -7.84
C LEU A 114 23.95 -2.45 -8.39
N THR A 115 24.93 -2.61 -7.50
CA THR A 115 26.20 -3.27 -7.84
C THR A 115 25.94 -4.72 -8.23
N LEU A 116 26.84 -5.33 -9.01
CA LEU A 116 26.69 -6.72 -9.45
C LEU A 116 26.52 -7.69 -8.25
N GLU A 117 27.26 -7.43 -7.17
CA GLU A 117 27.17 -8.20 -5.93
C GLU A 117 25.80 -8.05 -5.26
N LEU A 118 25.35 -6.81 -4.98
CA LEU A 118 24.03 -6.57 -4.38
C LEU A 118 22.88 -7.10 -5.25
N LYS A 119 23.04 -7.05 -6.58
CA LYS A 119 22.07 -7.59 -7.52
C LYS A 119 21.99 -9.13 -7.41
N GLY A 120 23.11 -9.82 -7.31
CA GLY A 120 23.14 -11.27 -7.07
C GLY A 120 22.46 -11.65 -5.75
N ILE A 121 22.72 -10.89 -4.69
CA ILE A 121 22.07 -11.09 -3.38
C ILE A 121 20.56 -10.83 -3.47
N GLN A 122 20.14 -9.79 -4.19
CA GLN A 122 18.73 -9.48 -4.42
C GLN A 122 18.03 -10.60 -5.19
N GLU A 123 18.64 -11.13 -6.24
CA GLU A 123 18.07 -12.21 -7.07
C GLU A 123 17.88 -13.49 -6.26
N GLU A 124 18.88 -13.89 -5.45
CA GLU A 124 18.76 -15.02 -4.52
C GLU A 124 17.63 -14.80 -3.50
N HIS A 125 17.55 -13.59 -2.92
CA HIS A 125 16.51 -13.25 -1.98
C HIS A 125 15.10 -13.25 -2.60
N LYS A 126 14.97 -12.71 -3.82
CA LYS A 126 13.74 -12.75 -4.63
C LYS A 126 13.31 -14.18 -4.92
N HIS A 127 14.24 -15.06 -5.28
CA HIS A 127 13.94 -16.48 -5.54
C HIS A 127 13.35 -17.19 -4.30
N HIS A 128 13.96 -17.00 -3.12
CA HIS A 128 13.42 -17.58 -1.87
C HIS A 128 12.03 -17.04 -1.51
N LEU A 129 11.82 -15.73 -1.69
CA LEU A 129 10.51 -15.12 -1.45
C LEU A 129 9.46 -15.57 -2.47
N MET A 130 9.84 -15.85 -3.73
CA MET A 130 8.93 -16.44 -4.72
C MET A 130 8.31 -17.72 -4.17
N GLN A 131 9.16 -18.65 -3.73
CA GLN A 131 8.73 -19.97 -3.25
C GLN A 131 7.76 -19.86 -2.06
N LYS A 132 7.96 -18.86 -1.19
CA LYS A 132 7.08 -18.60 -0.03
C LYS A 132 5.77 -17.91 -0.39
N THR A 133 5.69 -17.20 -1.52
CA THR A 133 4.57 -16.28 -1.81
C THR A 133 3.76 -16.66 -3.04
N GLU A 134 4.25 -17.55 -3.89
CA GLU A 134 3.59 -17.96 -5.12
C GLU A 134 2.28 -18.72 -4.87
N THR A 135 2.18 -19.49 -3.79
CA THR A 135 1.03 -20.36 -3.51
C THR A 135 0.18 -19.88 -2.33
N LEU A 136 -1.14 -19.84 -2.53
CA LEU A 136 -2.12 -19.67 -1.47
C LEU A 136 -2.51 -21.05 -0.93
N LEU A 137 -2.48 -21.18 0.41
CA LEU A 137 -2.96 -22.36 1.12
C LEU A 137 -4.39 -22.11 1.60
N GLU A 138 -5.34 -22.86 1.04
CA GLU A 138 -6.71 -22.84 1.52
C GLU A 138 -6.89 -23.92 2.60
N HIS A 139 -6.98 -23.48 3.86
CA HIS A 139 -7.31 -24.36 4.98
C HIS A 139 -8.82 -24.57 5.00
N ARG A 140 -9.28 -25.80 4.74
CA ARG A 140 -10.69 -26.15 4.80
C ARG A 140 -11.21 -26.14 6.25
N PRO A 141 -12.53 -25.98 6.45
CA PRO A 141 -13.12 -25.90 7.79
C PRO A 141 -12.72 -27.09 8.68
N PRO A 142 -12.57 -26.88 9.99
CA PRO A 142 -12.27 -27.96 10.93
C PRO A 142 -13.30 -29.09 10.82
N GLY A 143 -12.83 -30.34 10.68
CA GLY A 143 -13.70 -31.52 10.58
C GLY A 143 -13.85 -32.14 9.19
N THR A 144 -13.16 -31.64 8.18
CA THR A 144 -13.05 -32.30 6.86
C THR A 144 -11.70 -33.00 6.69
N THR A 145 -11.71 -34.26 6.21
CA THR A 145 -10.52 -35.12 5.98
C THR A 145 -9.76 -34.81 4.68
N GLN A 146 -10.12 -33.74 3.97
CA GLN A 146 -9.50 -33.40 2.68
C GLN A 146 -8.23 -32.58 2.88
N GLU A 147 -7.19 -32.91 2.13
CA GLU A 147 -5.91 -32.20 2.18
C GLU A 147 -6.06 -30.71 1.82
N PRO A 148 -5.21 -29.83 2.39
CA PRO A 148 -5.17 -28.41 2.03
C PRO A 148 -4.93 -28.22 0.53
N GLN A 149 -5.74 -27.38 -0.12
CA GLN A 149 -5.55 -27.08 -1.54
C GLN A 149 -4.58 -25.91 -1.72
N ARG A 150 -3.77 -26.01 -2.78
CA ARG A 150 -2.77 -25.00 -3.18
C ARG A 150 -3.19 -24.38 -4.50
N PHE A 151 -3.17 -23.06 -4.56
CA PHE A 151 -3.47 -22.31 -5.78
C PHE A 151 -2.38 -21.28 -6.04
N LEU A 152 -2.12 -20.97 -7.32
CA LEU A 152 -1.25 -19.85 -7.66
C LEU A 152 -1.93 -18.54 -7.28
N ILE A 153 -1.21 -17.67 -6.58
CA ILE A 153 -1.76 -16.42 -6.07
C ILE A 153 -2.29 -15.52 -7.20
N ASN A 154 -1.62 -15.49 -8.35
CA ASN A 154 -2.06 -14.70 -9.51
C ASN A 154 -3.40 -15.14 -10.11
N GLU A 155 -3.79 -16.40 -9.93
CA GLU A 155 -5.03 -16.93 -10.52
C GLU A 155 -6.25 -16.60 -9.67
N ARG A 156 -6.06 -16.41 -8.36
CA ARG A 156 -7.15 -16.29 -7.38
C ARG A 156 -7.18 -14.96 -6.65
N TYR A 157 -6.13 -14.15 -6.76
CA TYR A 157 -6.07 -12.87 -6.08
C TYR A 157 -7.07 -11.88 -6.70
N VAL A 158 -7.94 -11.33 -5.84
CA VAL A 158 -8.85 -10.25 -6.18
C VAL A 158 -8.36 -8.96 -5.52
N ASN A 159 -8.42 -7.86 -6.27
CA ASN A 159 -8.01 -6.56 -5.75
C ASN A 159 -8.93 -6.11 -4.61
N LEU A 160 -8.30 -5.73 -3.51
CA LEU A 160 -8.98 -5.20 -2.34
C LEU A 160 -9.10 -3.68 -2.43
N ILE A 161 -10.23 -3.17 -1.94
CA ILE A 161 -10.42 -1.75 -1.70
C ILE A 161 -9.72 -1.40 -0.40
N VAL A 162 -8.80 -0.45 -0.48
CA VAL A 162 -8.06 0.08 0.67
C VAL A 162 -8.33 1.57 0.75
N VAL A 163 -8.68 2.04 1.93
CA VAL A 163 -8.96 3.45 2.19
C VAL A 163 -8.02 3.98 3.26
N SER A 164 -7.73 5.28 3.24
CA SER A 164 -6.86 5.93 4.24
C SER A 164 -7.58 7.08 4.93
N THR A 165 -7.60 7.04 6.27
CA THR A 165 -8.09 8.15 7.10
C THR A 165 -7.55 8.09 8.52
N ASP A 166 -7.23 9.26 9.07
CA ASP A 166 -6.87 9.42 10.48
C ASP A 166 -8.01 9.05 11.43
N GLN A 167 -9.26 8.98 10.97
CA GLN A 167 -10.38 8.49 11.78
C GLN A 167 -10.14 7.07 12.31
N PHE A 168 -9.34 6.25 11.61
CA PHE A 168 -9.00 4.91 12.06
C PHE A 168 -8.09 4.89 13.31
N ARG A 169 -7.41 5.99 13.62
CA ARG A 169 -6.56 6.14 14.82
C ARG A 169 -7.37 6.18 16.11
N HIS A 170 -8.56 6.78 16.06
CA HIS A 170 -9.31 7.17 17.24
C HIS A 170 -10.54 6.29 17.51
N ARG A 171 -10.67 5.15 16.82
CA ARG A 171 -11.85 4.29 17.01
C ARG A 171 -11.83 3.56 18.36
N PRO A 172 -12.86 3.72 19.20
CA PRO A 172 -12.97 3.01 20.45
C PRO A 172 -13.25 1.52 20.23
N GLN A 173 -12.68 0.66 21.08
CA GLN A 173 -12.82 -0.80 20.98
C GLN A 173 -14.28 -1.28 20.99
N ASN A 174 -15.16 -0.58 21.73
CA ASN A 174 -16.58 -0.93 21.85
C ASN A 174 -17.34 -0.81 20.51
N GLU A 175 -16.95 0.11 19.64
CA GLU A 175 -17.53 0.25 18.29
C GLU A 175 -17.09 -0.89 17.36
N LEU A 176 -15.94 -1.49 17.64
CA LEU A 176 -15.37 -2.60 16.85
C LEU A 176 -15.91 -3.97 17.30
N ILE A 177 -16.35 -4.09 18.55
CA ILE A 177 -16.94 -5.31 19.13
C ILE A 177 -18.43 -5.43 18.80
N GLN A 178 -19.14 -4.32 18.58
CA GLN A 178 -20.53 -4.33 18.13
C GLN A 178 -20.61 -4.72 16.64
N THR A 179 -20.60 -6.04 16.40
CA THR A 179 -20.95 -6.75 15.15
C THR A 179 -20.33 -6.22 13.85
N GLY A 180 -19.57 -7.06 13.13
CA GLY A 180 -18.99 -6.73 11.81
C GLY A 180 -19.96 -6.10 10.81
N VAL A 181 -21.28 -6.32 10.97
CA VAL A 181 -22.37 -5.67 10.24
C VAL A 181 -22.39 -4.14 10.42
N LYS A 182 -22.26 -3.60 11.65
CA LYS A 182 -22.22 -2.14 11.89
C LYS A 182 -20.95 -1.52 11.34
N HIS A 183 -19.83 -2.23 11.44
CA HIS A 183 -18.56 -1.81 10.85
C HIS A 183 -18.67 -1.72 9.33
N GLU A 184 -19.24 -2.74 8.67
CA GLU A 184 -19.49 -2.74 7.23
C GLU A 184 -20.48 -1.64 6.80
N GLU A 185 -21.57 -1.42 7.54
CA GLU A 185 -22.52 -0.34 7.28
C GLU A 185 -21.90 1.05 7.42
N PHE A 186 -21.05 1.26 8.44
CA PHE A 186 -20.29 2.48 8.59
C PHE A 186 -19.39 2.67 7.36
N LEU A 187 -18.57 1.68 7.04
CA LEU A 187 -17.66 1.72 5.90
C LEU A 187 -18.37 2.00 4.57
N LYS A 188 -19.55 1.40 4.32
CA LYS A 188 -20.39 1.68 3.14
C LYS A 188 -20.91 3.12 3.10
N LYS A 189 -21.32 3.68 4.25
CA LYS A 189 -21.78 5.08 4.36
C LYS A 189 -20.64 6.08 4.20
N THR A 190 -19.43 5.75 4.65
CA THR A 190 -18.26 6.63 4.59
C THR A 190 -17.48 6.51 3.27
N GLN A 191 -17.69 5.45 2.48
CA GLN A 191 -16.90 5.13 1.28
C GLN A 191 -16.81 6.28 0.25
N THR A 192 -17.85 7.11 0.14
CA THR A 192 -17.91 8.24 -0.81
C THR A 192 -17.06 9.45 -0.38
N GLY A 193 -16.68 9.53 0.90
CA GLY A 193 -15.90 10.64 1.47
C GLY A 193 -14.49 10.24 1.92
N LEU A 194 -14.04 9.03 1.61
CA LEU A 194 -12.72 8.53 1.99
C LEU A 194 -11.74 8.55 0.82
N GLU A 195 -10.45 8.68 1.15
CA GLU A 195 -9.40 8.51 0.17
C GLU A 195 -9.23 7.03 -0.17
N HIS A 196 -9.54 6.64 -1.40
CA HIS A 196 -9.26 5.30 -1.92
C HIS A 196 -7.81 5.25 -2.39
N ILE A 197 -7.05 4.36 -1.79
CA ILE A 197 -5.61 4.23 -2.05
C ILE A 197 -5.34 2.86 -2.63
N SER A 198 -4.79 2.83 -3.85
CA SER A 198 -4.19 1.61 -4.40
C SER A 198 -3.09 1.11 -3.45
N PRO A 199 -2.98 -0.19 -3.14
CA PRO A 199 -1.91 -0.71 -2.30
C PRO A 199 -0.49 -0.29 -2.74
N LYS A 200 -0.33 0.02 -4.04
CA LYS A 200 0.89 0.57 -4.64
C LYS A 200 1.31 1.92 -4.06
N LYS A 201 0.35 2.71 -3.63
CA LYS A 201 0.52 4.08 -3.14
C LYS A 201 0.71 4.16 -1.63
N LEU A 202 0.76 3.04 -0.91
CA LEU A 202 0.90 3.04 0.57
C LEU A 202 2.13 3.82 1.05
N PHE A 203 3.21 3.84 0.26
CA PHE A 203 4.45 4.59 0.52
C PHE A 203 4.63 5.81 -0.40
N CYS A 204 3.54 6.33 -0.99
CA CYS A 204 3.54 7.61 -1.71
C CYS A 204 3.11 8.75 -0.78
N TRP A 205 3.12 9.99 -1.29
CA TRP A 205 2.73 11.16 -0.49
C TRP A 205 1.40 10.93 0.24
N ASN A 206 1.38 11.20 1.54
CA ASN A 206 0.16 11.22 2.33
C ASN A 206 -0.24 12.68 2.59
N GLN A 207 -1.42 13.05 2.10
CA GLN A 207 -1.97 14.39 2.30
C GLN A 207 -2.25 14.68 3.79
N GLN A 208 -2.67 13.68 4.56
CA GLN A 208 -3.05 13.87 5.97
C GLN A 208 -1.85 14.22 6.85
N SER A 209 -0.75 13.46 6.70
CA SER A 209 0.48 13.68 7.44
C SER A 209 1.46 14.65 6.78
N GLN A 210 1.12 15.16 5.58
CA GLN A 210 1.98 16.06 4.79
C GLN A 210 3.42 15.52 4.61
N CYS A 211 3.56 14.22 4.35
CA CYS A 211 4.86 13.59 4.15
C CYS A 211 4.76 12.29 3.34
N VAL A 212 5.91 11.79 2.88
CA VAL A 212 6.02 10.40 2.38
C VAL A 212 6.11 9.47 3.59
N PRO A 213 5.20 8.50 3.77
CA PRO A 213 5.24 7.58 4.91
C PRO A 213 6.47 6.68 4.88
N HIS A 214 7.10 6.50 6.04
CA HIS A 214 8.07 5.42 6.27
C HIS A 214 7.43 4.30 7.08
N ALA A 215 6.48 4.61 7.98
CA ALA A 215 5.71 3.63 8.72
C ALA A 215 4.23 3.67 8.29
N VAL A 216 3.74 2.52 7.83
CA VAL A 216 2.36 2.31 7.36
C VAL A 216 1.70 1.20 8.17
N MET A 217 0.48 1.44 8.62
CA MET A 217 -0.38 0.45 9.26
C MET A 217 -1.54 0.08 8.33
N VAL A 218 -1.79 -1.21 8.13
CA VAL A 218 -2.94 -1.72 7.36
C VAL A 218 -3.84 -2.54 8.28
N SER A 219 -5.04 -2.01 8.52
CA SER A 219 -6.07 -2.59 9.36
C SER A 219 -7.13 -3.34 8.55
N GLY A 220 -7.85 -4.26 9.19
CA GLY A 220 -9.02 -4.89 8.61
C GLY A 220 -9.54 -6.04 9.47
N VAL A 221 -10.82 -6.38 9.31
CA VAL A 221 -11.46 -7.45 10.08
C VAL A 221 -10.84 -8.84 9.79
N PRO A 222 -11.03 -9.83 10.68
CA PRO A 222 -10.59 -11.20 10.41
C PRO A 222 -11.16 -11.73 9.09
N GLY A 223 -10.36 -12.47 8.33
CA GLY A 223 -10.80 -13.07 7.05
C GLY A 223 -10.83 -12.13 5.84
N ILE A 224 -10.67 -10.81 6.01
CA ILE A 224 -10.75 -9.85 4.87
C ILE A 224 -9.58 -9.92 3.87
N GLY A 225 -8.55 -10.73 4.15
CA GLY A 225 -7.41 -10.91 3.24
C GLY A 225 -6.17 -10.05 3.51
N LYS A 226 -5.96 -9.55 4.74
CA LYS A 226 -4.73 -8.80 5.13
C LYS A 226 -3.44 -9.56 4.78
N THR A 227 -3.31 -10.81 5.23
CA THR A 227 -2.15 -11.66 4.93
C THR A 227 -2.00 -11.93 3.43
N THR A 228 -3.11 -12.21 2.74
CA THR A 228 -3.14 -12.41 1.29
C THR A 228 -2.67 -11.17 0.53
N LEU A 229 -3.03 -9.97 0.99
CA LEU A 229 -2.56 -8.69 0.43
C LEU A 229 -1.04 -8.55 0.59
N MET A 230 -0.50 -8.84 1.77
CA MET A 230 0.96 -8.79 2.00
C MET A 230 1.71 -9.83 1.18
N GLN A 231 1.17 -11.04 1.08
CA GLN A 231 1.73 -12.09 0.24
C GLN A 231 1.73 -11.67 -1.24
N LYS A 232 0.64 -11.07 -1.72
CA LYS A 232 0.55 -10.54 -3.09
C LYS A 232 1.53 -9.39 -3.33
N PHE A 233 1.69 -8.51 -2.34
CA PHE A 233 2.66 -7.41 -2.39
C PHE A 233 4.07 -7.96 -2.65
N VAL A 234 4.51 -8.90 -1.82
CA VAL A 234 5.84 -9.51 -1.94
C VAL A 234 5.96 -10.26 -3.26
N TYR A 235 4.94 -11.03 -3.65
CA TYR A 235 4.91 -11.73 -4.93
C TYR A 235 5.07 -10.78 -6.12
N ASP A 236 4.38 -9.64 -6.14
CA ASP A 236 4.50 -8.65 -7.21
C ASP A 236 5.86 -7.95 -7.22
N TRP A 237 6.45 -7.73 -6.05
CA TRP A 237 7.80 -7.19 -5.96
C TRP A 237 8.86 -8.15 -6.52
N VAL A 238 8.75 -9.45 -6.20
CA VAL A 238 9.65 -10.49 -6.73
C VAL A 238 9.54 -10.57 -8.25
N ASN A 239 8.32 -10.49 -8.80
CA ASN A 239 8.06 -10.54 -10.25
C ASN A 239 8.33 -9.22 -10.98
N VAL A 240 8.96 -8.23 -10.33
CA VAL A 240 9.30 -6.93 -10.92
C VAL A 240 8.06 -6.20 -11.49
N LYS A 241 6.89 -6.41 -10.87
CA LYS A 241 5.66 -5.74 -11.30
C LYS A 241 5.53 -4.38 -10.64
N HIS A 242 5.74 -4.31 -9.33
CA HIS A 242 5.53 -3.11 -8.51
C HIS A 242 6.57 -2.99 -7.39
N TYR A 243 6.62 -1.83 -6.73
CA TYR A 243 7.42 -1.59 -5.53
C TYR A 243 8.94 -1.69 -5.71
N GLN A 244 9.46 -1.51 -6.94
CA GLN A 244 10.88 -1.69 -7.21
C GLN A 244 11.77 -0.60 -6.58
N ARG A 245 11.17 0.46 -6.03
CA ARG A 245 11.88 1.41 -5.16
C ARG A 245 12.54 0.75 -3.95
N PHE A 246 12.03 -0.41 -3.53
CA PHE A 246 12.66 -1.20 -2.49
C PHE A 246 13.62 -2.21 -3.12
N ALA A 247 14.90 -2.07 -2.82
CA ALA A 247 15.92 -3.03 -3.23
C ALA A 247 15.79 -4.36 -2.47
N PHE A 248 15.34 -4.34 -1.21
CA PHE A 248 15.09 -5.55 -0.42
C PHE A 248 13.79 -5.42 0.36
N VAL A 249 13.02 -6.52 0.42
CA VAL A 249 11.77 -6.62 1.16
C VAL A 249 11.87 -7.80 2.12
N PHE A 250 11.83 -7.53 3.42
CA PHE A 250 11.81 -8.58 4.44
C PHE A 250 10.37 -8.79 4.93
N PHE A 251 9.90 -10.04 4.90
CA PHE A 251 8.53 -10.40 5.26
C PHE A 251 8.49 -11.32 6.47
N PHE A 252 8.01 -10.77 7.59
CA PHE A 252 7.90 -11.46 8.87
C PHE A 252 6.43 -11.59 9.28
N LYS A 253 6.10 -12.70 9.95
CA LYS A 253 4.84 -12.85 10.67
C LYS A 253 5.10 -12.72 12.16
N PHE A 254 4.28 -11.97 12.88
CA PHE A 254 4.46 -11.81 14.34
C PHE A 254 4.44 -13.16 15.07
N ARG A 255 3.61 -14.11 14.61
CA ARG A 255 3.57 -15.47 15.16
C ARG A 255 4.92 -16.20 15.13
N ASP A 256 5.75 -15.93 14.12
CA ASP A 256 7.08 -16.53 13.98
C ASP A 256 8.09 -15.78 14.85
N LEU A 257 7.97 -14.45 14.93
CA LEU A 257 8.80 -13.59 15.78
C LEU A 257 8.62 -13.85 17.28
N ASN A 258 7.42 -14.29 17.70
CA ASN A 258 7.14 -14.66 19.09
C ASN A 258 8.00 -15.84 19.61
N ARG A 259 8.61 -16.62 18.71
CA ARG A 259 9.47 -17.76 19.05
C ARG A 259 10.92 -17.34 19.31
N MET A 260 11.26 -16.09 18.99
CA MET A 260 12.59 -15.55 19.19
C MET A 260 12.70 -14.98 20.61
N GLU A 261 13.84 -15.21 21.26
CA GLU A 261 14.12 -14.63 22.58
C GLU A 261 14.67 -13.20 22.45
N LYS A 262 15.92 -12.98 22.88
CA LYS A 262 16.64 -11.72 22.69
C LYS A 262 17.54 -11.85 21.47
N VAL A 263 17.20 -11.11 20.43
CA VAL A 263 17.93 -11.07 19.15
C VAL A 263 18.29 -9.64 18.81
N ASN A 264 19.29 -9.44 17.96
CA ASN A 264 19.47 -8.19 17.23
C ASN A 264 18.73 -8.26 15.88
N ILE A 265 18.74 -7.17 15.10
CA ILE A 265 18.03 -7.14 13.80
C ILE A 265 18.65 -8.07 12.76
N GLU A 266 19.97 -8.25 12.75
CA GLU A 266 20.64 -9.17 11.86
C GLU A 266 20.27 -10.62 12.19
N GLU A 267 20.33 -11.00 13.46
CA GLU A 267 19.89 -12.31 13.95
C GLU A 267 18.41 -12.58 13.62
N MET A 268 17.54 -11.57 13.76
CA MET A 268 16.13 -11.67 13.39
C MET A 268 15.96 -11.95 11.88
N ILE A 269 16.73 -11.29 11.02
CA ILE A 269 16.72 -11.53 9.57
C ILE A 269 17.29 -12.91 9.26
N LEU A 270 18.45 -13.26 9.80
CA LEU A 270 19.15 -14.52 9.53
C LEU A 270 18.36 -15.75 9.99
N HIS A 271 17.56 -15.64 11.07
CA HIS A 271 16.67 -16.73 11.47
C HIS A 271 15.63 -17.06 10.39
N GLN A 272 15.18 -16.08 9.61
CA GLN A 272 14.19 -16.28 8.54
C GLN A 272 14.83 -16.44 7.14
N TYR A 273 16.04 -15.90 6.98
CA TYR A 273 16.81 -15.82 5.74
C TYR A 273 18.29 -16.17 5.97
N PRO A 274 18.63 -17.42 6.35
CA PRO A 274 20.00 -17.79 6.73
C PRO A 274 21.05 -17.58 5.63
N TYR A 275 20.65 -17.68 4.36
CA TYR A 275 21.52 -17.47 3.19
C TYR A 275 22.04 -16.03 3.03
N LEU A 276 21.54 -15.08 3.84
CA LEU A 276 22.06 -13.71 3.89
C LEU A 276 23.20 -13.53 4.90
N GLU A 277 23.68 -14.59 5.54
CA GLU A 277 24.79 -14.53 6.50
C GLU A 277 26.03 -13.89 5.85
N GLY A 278 26.65 -12.96 6.56
CA GLY A 278 27.80 -12.18 6.07
C GLY A 278 27.46 -11.11 5.02
N ARG A 279 26.19 -10.96 4.60
CA ARG A 279 25.76 -10.02 3.55
C ARG A 279 24.84 -8.90 4.06
N ILE A 280 24.35 -9.00 5.30
CA ILE A 280 23.43 -8.03 5.91
C ILE A 280 24.05 -6.63 6.00
N GLY A 281 25.37 -6.55 6.28
CA GLY A 281 26.09 -5.29 6.32
C GLY A 281 25.97 -4.49 5.01
N ASP A 282 26.14 -5.16 3.86
CA ASP A 282 26.04 -4.53 2.54
C ASP A 282 24.61 -4.09 2.22
N ILE A 283 23.62 -4.92 2.58
CA ILE A 283 22.19 -4.58 2.43
C ILE A 283 21.85 -3.33 3.26
N PHE A 284 22.40 -3.21 4.46
CA PHE A 284 22.11 -2.12 5.38
C PHE A 284 22.82 -0.80 5.05
N GLN A 285 23.74 -0.76 4.09
CA GLN A 285 24.40 0.49 3.66
C GLN A 285 23.41 1.51 3.09
N GLN A 286 22.26 1.06 2.58
CA GLN A 286 21.23 1.92 1.98
C GLN A 286 19.86 1.64 2.62
N PRO A 287 19.64 2.03 3.89
CA PRO A 287 18.44 1.68 4.65
C PRO A 287 17.15 2.22 4.00
N GLY A 288 17.23 3.33 3.25
CA GLY A 288 16.11 3.91 2.51
C GLY A 288 15.56 3.06 1.37
N ARG A 289 16.26 1.97 1.00
CA ARG A 289 15.85 1.02 -0.03
C ARG A 289 15.27 -0.26 0.57
N LEU A 290 15.10 -0.32 1.89
CA LEU A 290 14.62 -1.49 2.61
C LEU A 290 13.16 -1.33 3.01
N LEU A 291 12.39 -2.39 2.84
CA LEU A 291 11.02 -2.50 3.35
C LEU A 291 10.92 -3.70 4.30
N PHE A 292 10.44 -3.46 5.51
CA PHE A 292 10.09 -4.49 6.48
C PHE A 292 8.57 -4.63 6.57
N ILE A 293 8.03 -5.79 6.24
CA ILE A 293 6.62 -6.12 6.37
C ILE A 293 6.45 -7.04 7.57
N PHE A 294 5.65 -6.63 8.55
CA PHE A 294 5.27 -7.43 9.72
C PHE A 294 3.77 -7.72 9.71
N ASP A 295 3.42 -8.96 9.39
CA ASP A 295 2.03 -9.40 9.28
C ASP A 295 1.49 -9.95 10.61
N GLY A 296 0.32 -9.47 11.01
CA GLY A 296 -0.45 -10.00 12.13
C GLY A 296 -0.06 -9.46 13.50
N LEU A 297 0.01 -8.14 13.70
CA LEU A 297 0.29 -7.52 15.00
C LEU A 297 -0.64 -8.00 16.13
N ASP A 298 -1.87 -8.39 15.78
CA ASP A 298 -2.83 -9.04 16.69
C ASP A 298 -2.39 -10.41 17.21
N GLU A 299 -1.39 -11.03 16.58
CA GLU A 299 -0.80 -12.30 16.97
C GLU A 299 0.47 -12.13 17.81
N SER A 300 0.93 -10.88 18.05
CA SER A 300 2.13 -10.61 18.85
C SER A 300 1.86 -10.86 20.34
N ILE A 301 2.73 -11.64 21.00
CA ILE A 301 2.68 -11.83 22.46
C ILE A 301 3.26 -10.63 23.22
N HIS A 302 4.07 -9.81 22.55
CA HIS A 302 4.72 -8.66 23.16
C HIS A 302 3.76 -7.47 23.23
N GLN A 303 3.76 -6.75 24.35
CA GLN A 303 3.12 -5.44 24.40
C GLN A 303 3.95 -4.46 23.58
N MET A 304 3.34 -3.94 22.53
CA MET A 304 4.00 -3.03 21.61
C MET A 304 3.85 -1.61 22.14
N ASP A 305 4.75 -1.22 23.03
CA ASP A 305 4.74 0.10 23.66
C ASP A 305 5.49 1.15 22.82
N PHE A 306 4.77 1.71 21.86
CA PHE A 306 5.21 2.86 21.04
C PHE A 306 5.24 4.19 21.82
N LYS A 307 5.06 4.21 23.15
CA LYS A 307 5.28 5.40 24.00
C LYS A 307 6.59 5.35 24.78
N SER A 308 7.10 4.15 25.07
CA SER A 308 8.32 3.99 25.88
C SER A 308 9.56 4.60 25.19
N SER A 309 10.28 5.50 25.85
CA SER A 309 11.52 6.10 25.33
C SER A 309 12.77 5.27 25.69
N ARG A 310 12.62 3.95 25.84
CA ARG A 310 13.71 3.10 26.34
C ARG A 310 14.86 3.11 25.32
N PRO A 311 16.13 3.25 25.78
CA PRO A 311 17.27 3.14 24.89
C PRO A 311 17.28 1.76 24.22
N PHE A 312 17.55 1.72 22.92
CA PHE A 312 17.68 0.47 22.18
C PHE A 312 18.85 -0.33 22.73
N ALA A 313 18.60 -1.55 23.19
CA ALA A 313 19.64 -2.51 23.54
C ALA A 313 20.06 -3.29 22.28
N ASN A 314 21.35 -3.59 22.14
CA ASN A 314 21.87 -4.32 20.96
C ASN A 314 21.16 -5.66 20.73
N LYS A 315 20.80 -6.40 21.80
CA LYS A 315 19.92 -7.56 21.74
C LYS A 315 18.67 -7.30 22.56
N THR A 316 17.51 -7.50 21.96
CA THR A 316 16.22 -7.28 22.60
C THR A 316 15.14 -8.20 22.04
N ILE A 317 13.94 -8.16 22.61
CA ILE A 317 12.77 -8.86 22.09
C ILE A 317 12.40 -8.33 20.70
N SER A 318 11.91 -9.20 19.82
CA SER A 318 11.56 -8.86 18.45
C SER A 318 10.59 -7.67 18.34
N GLY A 319 9.67 -7.53 19.29
CA GLY A 319 8.76 -6.37 19.38
C GLY A 319 9.46 -5.02 19.53
N GLU A 320 10.55 -4.93 20.31
CA GLU A 320 11.32 -3.68 20.48
C GLU A 320 12.11 -3.32 19.21
N ILE A 321 12.56 -4.31 18.43
CA ILE A 321 13.18 -4.08 17.12
C ILE A 321 12.14 -3.46 16.17
N VAL A 322 10.93 -4.03 16.10
CA VAL A 322 9.84 -3.51 15.26
C VAL A 322 9.50 -2.07 15.64
N ILE A 323 9.36 -1.77 16.94
CA ILE A 323 9.11 -0.40 17.42
C ILE A 323 10.24 0.55 17.01
N SER A 324 11.50 0.10 17.11
CA SER A 324 12.67 0.91 16.75
C SER A 324 12.76 1.22 15.25
N LEU A 325 12.34 0.26 14.40
CA LEU A 325 12.22 0.48 12.96
C LEU A 325 11.09 1.48 12.64
N VAL A 326 9.92 1.33 13.27
CA VAL A 326 8.79 2.26 13.08
C VAL A 326 9.17 3.68 13.48
N ARG A 327 9.87 3.84 14.60
CA ARG A 327 10.35 5.14 15.11
C ARG A 327 11.60 5.67 14.43
N GLN A 328 12.18 4.92 13.49
CA GLN A 328 13.39 5.31 12.76
C GLN A 328 14.62 5.49 13.69
N SER A 329 14.61 4.89 14.88
CA SER A 329 15.77 4.83 15.78
C SER A 329 16.73 3.70 15.39
N LEU A 330 16.23 2.73 14.62
CA LEU A 330 17.02 1.68 13.97
C LEU A 330 16.80 1.78 12.45
N LEU A 331 17.87 1.65 11.65
CA LEU A 331 17.85 1.77 10.19
C LEU A 331 17.06 3.00 9.69
N LYS A 332 17.50 4.19 10.11
CA LYS A 332 16.87 5.46 9.74
C LYS A 332 16.61 5.53 8.23
N VAL A 333 15.44 6.03 7.86
CA VAL A 333 14.80 6.09 6.53
C VAL A 333 14.29 4.76 5.94
N CYS A 334 14.36 3.63 6.65
CA CYS A 334 13.73 2.39 6.16
C CYS A 334 12.21 2.46 6.18
N SER A 335 11.56 1.70 5.31
CA SER A 335 10.11 1.56 5.28
C SER A 335 9.63 0.37 6.10
N VAL A 336 8.50 0.53 6.77
CA VAL A 336 7.85 -0.47 7.60
C VAL A 336 6.35 -0.53 7.28
N LEU A 337 5.84 -1.74 7.03
CA LEU A 337 4.41 -2.01 6.90
C LEU A 337 4.00 -3.00 7.98
N ILE A 338 3.00 -2.65 8.79
CA ILE A 338 2.42 -3.55 9.78
C ILE A 338 0.96 -3.81 9.45
N THR A 339 0.52 -5.07 9.51
CA THR A 339 -0.91 -5.39 9.45
C THR A 339 -1.47 -5.68 10.84
N SER A 340 -2.73 -5.32 11.08
CA SER A 340 -3.39 -5.60 12.35
C SER A 340 -4.91 -5.73 12.22
N ARG A 341 -5.56 -6.26 13.26
CA ARG A 341 -7.01 -6.12 13.44
C ARG A 341 -7.32 -4.76 14.03
N PRO A 342 -8.49 -4.16 13.71
CA PRO A 342 -8.92 -2.91 14.33
C PRO A 342 -8.88 -2.93 15.86
N THR A 343 -9.27 -4.06 16.47
CA THR A 343 -9.29 -4.21 17.93
C THR A 343 -7.90 -4.10 18.56
N ARG A 344 -6.89 -4.71 17.94
CA ARG A 344 -5.50 -4.58 18.40
C ARG A 344 -4.97 -3.19 18.11
N LEU A 345 -5.25 -2.63 16.93
CA LEU A 345 -4.86 -1.27 16.57
C LEU A 345 -5.34 -0.24 17.60
N ALA A 346 -6.59 -0.34 18.05
CA ALA A 346 -7.17 0.54 19.06
C ALA A 346 -6.50 0.46 20.44
N SER A 347 -5.68 -0.56 20.71
CA SER A 347 -4.91 -0.71 21.96
C SER A 347 -3.47 -0.18 21.88
N VAL A 348 -3.05 0.25 20.69
CA VAL A 348 -1.66 0.58 20.36
C VAL A 348 -1.57 2.06 20.05
N ASP A 349 -0.51 2.73 20.49
CA ASP A 349 -0.25 4.10 20.05
C ASP A 349 0.18 4.11 18.59
N THR A 350 -0.53 4.91 17.79
CA THR A 350 -0.31 4.96 16.35
C THR A 350 0.35 6.26 15.89
N SER A 351 0.76 7.13 16.82
CA SER A 351 1.39 8.42 16.50
C SER A 351 2.60 8.30 15.57
N ASP A 352 3.36 7.22 15.71
CA ASP A 352 4.58 6.97 14.92
C ASP A 352 4.30 6.52 13.48
N PHE A 353 3.05 6.17 13.15
CA PHE A 353 2.65 5.80 11.79
C PHE A 353 2.20 7.03 11.03
N GLN A 354 2.84 7.34 9.91
CA GLN A 354 2.43 8.45 9.06
C GLN A 354 1.18 8.11 8.24
N ARG A 355 0.86 6.83 8.06
CA ARG A 355 -0.35 6.40 7.36
C ARG A 355 -1.02 5.21 8.05
N ILE A 356 -2.35 5.29 8.16
CA ILE A 356 -3.20 4.16 8.53
C ILE A 356 -4.23 3.95 7.44
N ALA A 357 -4.23 2.74 6.90
CA ALA A 357 -5.17 2.30 5.89
C ALA A 357 -6.05 1.17 6.42
N GLU A 358 -7.29 1.07 5.94
CA GLU A 358 -8.21 -0.02 6.27
C GLU A 358 -8.67 -0.74 5.00
N ILE A 359 -8.66 -2.06 5.06
CA ILE A 359 -9.18 -2.93 3.98
C ILE A 359 -10.69 -3.02 4.13
N MET A 360 -11.39 -2.62 3.08
CA MET A 360 -12.85 -2.55 3.03
C MET A 360 -13.49 -3.83 2.49
N GLY A 361 -12.73 -4.65 1.76
CA GLY A 361 -13.21 -5.82 1.04
C GLY A 361 -12.87 -5.75 -0.44
N PHE A 362 -13.73 -6.32 -1.29
CA PHE A 362 -13.49 -6.48 -2.73
C PHE A 362 -14.14 -5.37 -3.55
N LEU A 363 -13.56 -5.09 -4.72
CA LEU A 363 -14.25 -4.35 -5.78
C LEU A 363 -15.44 -5.21 -6.26
N HIS A 364 -16.67 -4.69 -6.08
CA HIS A 364 -17.89 -5.30 -6.62
C HIS A 364 -18.15 -4.88 -8.05
#